data_AF-I3IDM2-F1
#
_entry.id   AF-I3IDM2-F1
#
_cell.length_a   1.000
_cell.length_b   1.000
_cell.length_c   1.000
_cell.angle_alpha   90.00
_cell.angle_beta   90.00
_cell.angle_gamma   90.00
#
_symmetry.space_group_name_H-M   'P 1'
#
loop_
_entity.id
_entity.type
_entity.pdbx_description
1 polymer ?
#
loop_
_entity_poly.entity_id
_entity_poly.type
_entity_poly.pdbx_seq_one_letter_code
_entity_poly.pdbx_strand_id
1 'polypeptide(L)'
;MAQVMSEIFILQNQHNLFLGKQNNWLDGRDLNALYKTPHKDEAINQMVEASSKDYTQRIKIISCSPNEKGLPSIDPEILPEPLPKLGKDLLATLEAEAVQAHADQAVVDPVAALPDEPSR
;
A
#
# COMPACT_ATOMS: atom_id res chain seq x y z
N MET A 1 31.50 29.47 -2.28
CA MET A 1 31.53 28.00 -2.40
C MET A 1 30.10 27.53 -2.47
N ALA A 2 29.59 27.23 -3.67
CA ALA A 2 28.26 26.65 -3.83
C ALA A 2 28.35 25.22 -3.32
N GLN A 3 27.79 24.98 -2.14
CA GLN A 3 27.58 23.65 -1.62
C GLN A 3 26.79 22.89 -2.69
N VAL A 4 27.34 21.79 -3.20
CA VAL A 4 26.62 20.86 -4.07
C VAL A 4 25.39 20.42 -3.29
N MET A 5 24.25 21.02 -3.63
CA MET A 5 22.95 20.71 -3.02
C MET A 5 22.60 19.30 -3.47
N SER A 6 22.93 18.28 -2.67
CA SER A 6 22.43 16.93 -2.89
C SER A 6 20.92 16.92 -2.62
N GLU A 7 20.12 17.37 -3.56
CA GLU A 7 18.67 17.30 -3.47
C GLU A 7 18.25 15.82 -3.40
N ILE A 8 17.37 15.50 -2.46
CA ILE A 8 16.77 14.18 -2.34
C ILE A 8 15.41 14.21 -3.02
N PHE A 9 15.15 13.21 -3.83
CA PHE A 9 13.86 12.97 -4.44
C PHE A 9 13.09 11.95 -3.61
N ILE A 10 11.86 12.32 -3.26
CA ILE A 10 10.88 11.47 -2.60
C ILE A 10 9.62 11.41 -3.47
N LEU A 11 8.81 10.37 -3.26
CA LEU A 11 7.56 10.17 -3.99
C LEU A 11 6.39 10.39 -3.05
N GLN A 12 5.41 11.17 -3.51
CA GLN A 12 4.18 11.45 -2.79
C GLN A 12 2.98 11.13 -3.67
N ASN A 13 1.91 10.58 -3.10
CA ASN A 13 0.67 10.28 -3.80
C ASN A 13 -0.36 11.43 -3.67
N GLN A 14 -1.49 11.32 -4.37
CA GLN A 14 -2.63 12.24 -4.29
C GLN A 14 -3.20 12.42 -2.86
N HIS A 15 -2.99 11.47 -1.96
CA HIS A 15 -3.43 11.55 -0.56
C HIS A 15 -2.37 12.18 0.37
N ASN A 16 -1.35 12.84 -0.18
CA ASN A 16 -0.19 13.36 0.52
C ASN A 16 0.66 12.28 1.25
N LEU A 17 0.40 11.00 0.98
CA LEU A 17 1.20 9.88 1.50
C LEU A 17 2.51 9.74 0.75
N PHE A 18 3.57 9.38 1.45
CA PHE A 18 4.91 9.20 0.92
C PHE A 18 5.24 7.73 0.70
N LEU A 19 6.06 7.43 -0.30
CA LEU A 19 6.45 6.06 -0.59
C LEU A 19 7.55 5.58 0.38
N GLY A 20 7.34 4.42 0.99
CA GLY A 20 8.33 3.71 1.79
C GLY A 20 9.25 2.84 0.93
N LYS A 21 10.40 2.45 1.48
CA LYS A 21 11.38 1.57 0.80
C LYS A 21 10.82 0.19 0.39
N GLN A 22 9.72 -0.23 1.01
CA GLN A 22 9.01 -1.48 0.71
C GLN A 22 7.83 -1.28 -0.26
N ASN A 23 7.79 -0.15 -0.98
CA ASN A 23 6.65 0.26 -1.82
C ASN A 23 5.31 0.37 -1.05
N ASN A 24 5.36 0.71 0.24
CA ASN A 24 4.18 0.97 1.07
C ASN A 24 3.94 2.47 1.22
N TRP A 25 2.69 2.92 1.29
CA TRP A 25 2.35 4.32 1.52
C TRP A 25 2.40 4.66 3.01
N LEU A 26 3.17 5.68 3.37
CA LEU A 26 3.44 6.11 4.74
C LEU A 26 3.07 7.59 4.92
N ASP A 27 2.73 7.98 6.14
CA ASP A 27 2.37 9.36 6.53
C ASP A 27 3.57 10.33 6.62
N GLY A 28 4.79 9.89 6.31
CA GLY A 28 5.98 10.75 6.29
C GLY A 28 6.62 11.05 7.64
N ARG A 29 6.04 10.55 8.75
CA ARG A 29 6.59 10.69 10.10
C ARG A 29 7.88 9.91 10.31
N ASP A 30 8.04 8.77 9.63
CA ASP A 30 9.24 7.96 9.69
C ASP A 30 10.12 8.15 8.45
N LEU A 31 10.95 9.19 8.47
CA LEU A 31 11.87 9.55 7.38
C LEU A 31 12.90 8.43 7.06
N ASN A 32 13.12 7.49 7.98
CA ASN A 32 14.04 6.37 7.79
C ASN A 32 13.43 5.25 6.95
N ALA A 33 12.13 4.99 7.15
CA ALA A 33 11.33 4.05 6.38
C ALA A 33 10.96 4.58 4.98
N LEU A 34 11.00 5.90 4.77
CA LEU A 34 10.75 6.51 3.47
C LEU A 34 11.80 6.14 2.41
N TYR A 35 11.30 5.96 1.19
CA TYR A 35 12.10 5.92 -0.01
C TYR A 35 12.65 7.32 -0.29
N LYS A 36 13.96 7.39 -0.50
CA LYS A 36 14.70 8.61 -0.77
C LYS A 36 15.86 8.25 -1.68
N THR A 37 16.03 9.03 -2.74
CA THR A 37 17.16 8.87 -3.66
C THR A 37 17.75 10.25 -3.98
N PRO A 38 19.08 10.38 -4.06
CA PRO A 38 19.72 11.60 -4.57
C PRO A 38 19.62 11.73 -6.11
N HIS A 39 19.11 10.71 -6.82
CA HIS A 39 19.05 10.67 -8.27
C HIS A 39 17.60 10.78 -8.78
N LYS A 40 17.36 11.76 -9.66
CA LYS A 40 16.04 11.98 -10.25
C LYS A 40 15.58 10.77 -11.08
N ASP A 41 16.49 10.15 -11.83
CA ASP A 41 16.17 8.98 -12.66
C ASP A 41 15.69 7.78 -11.84
N GLU A 42 16.30 7.54 -10.67
CA GLU A 42 15.84 6.51 -9.75
C GLU A 42 14.44 6.82 -9.22
N ALA A 43 14.16 8.08 -8.88
CA ALA A 43 12.83 8.49 -8.45
C ALA A 43 11.77 8.32 -9.55
N ILE A 44 12.14 8.58 -10.81
CA ILE A 44 11.27 8.34 -11.97
C ILE A 44 11.03 6.84 -12.15
N ASN A 45 12.07 6.02 -12.07
CA ASN A 45 11.93 4.56 -12.16
C ASN A 45 10.97 4.04 -11.09
N GLN A 46 11.18 4.46 -9.84
CA GLN A 46 10.32 4.09 -8.72
C GLN A 46 8.87 4.56 -8.89
N MET A 47 8.68 5.77 -9.45
CA MET A 47 7.35 6.32 -9.73
C MET A 47 6.62 5.47 -10.77
N VAL A 48 7.31 5.09 -11.83
CA VAL A 48 6.76 4.24 -12.89
C VAL A 48 6.43 2.86 -12.36
N GLU A 49 7.30 2.26 -11.53
CA GLU A 49 7.04 0.96 -10.90
C GLU A 49 5.79 1.00 -10.01
N ALA A 50 5.67 2.01 -9.15
CA ALA A 50 4.51 2.16 -8.27
C ALA A 50 3.22 2.49 -9.07
N SER A 51 3.33 3.37 -10.08
CA SER A 51 2.20 3.72 -10.95
C SER A 51 1.76 2.58 -11.87
N SER A 52 2.66 1.66 -12.22
CA SER A 52 2.33 0.48 -13.04
C SER A 52 1.57 -0.57 -12.24
N LYS A 53 1.83 -0.64 -10.93
CA LYS A 53 1.12 -1.54 -10.01
C LYS A 53 -0.30 -1.05 -9.73
N ASP A 54 -0.47 0.26 -9.57
CA ASP A 54 -1.75 0.91 -9.33
C ASP A 54 -1.90 2.17 -10.20
N TYR A 55 -2.50 2.03 -11.39
CA TYR A 55 -2.68 3.12 -12.36
C TYR A 55 -3.61 4.25 -11.87
N THR A 56 -4.39 3.98 -10.82
CA THR A 56 -5.30 4.95 -10.19
C THR A 56 -4.55 5.92 -9.29
N GLN A 57 -3.33 5.59 -8.86
CA GLN A 57 -2.54 6.40 -7.94
C GLN A 57 -1.75 7.45 -8.71
N ARG A 58 -2.07 8.73 -8.50
CA ARG A 58 -1.29 9.84 -9.05
C ARG A 58 -0.10 10.17 -8.16
N ILE A 59 1.04 9.59 -8.50
CA ILE A 59 2.31 9.79 -7.82
C ILE A 59 3.04 11.00 -8.40
N LYS A 60 3.58 11.85 -7.54
CA LYS A 60 4.42 13.01 -7.88
C LYS A 60 5.78 12.89 -7.20
N ILE A 61 6.81 13.35 -7.89
CA ILE A 61 8.18 13.44 -7.37
C ILE A 61 8.35 14.81 -6.72
N ILE A 62 8.86 14.81 -5.49
CA ILE A 62 9.15 16.02 -4.72
C ILE A 62 10.66 16.05 -4.45
N SER A 63 11.31 17.15 -4.77
CA SER A 63 12.70 17.43 -4.40
C SER A 63 12.73 18.13 -3.04
N CYS A 64 13.42 17.53 -2.08
CA CYS A 64 13.63 18.04 -0.73
C CYS A 64 15.13 18.08 -0.42
N SER A 65 15.57 19.09 0.33
CA SER A 65 16.96 19.11 0.79
C SER A 65 17.18 18.10 1.95
N PRO A 66 18.32 17.41 1.98
CA PRO A 66 18.71 16.57 3.11
C PRO A 66 18.98 17.44 4.34
N ASN A 67 18.45 17.03 5.48
CA ASN A 67 18.80 17.57 6.78
C ASN A 67 20.21 17.08 7.21
N GLU A 68 20.77 17.57 8.31
CA GLU A 68 22.08 17.20 8.87
C GLU A 68 22.24 15.69 9.13
N LYS A 69 21.12 14.96 9.19
CA LYS A 69 21.08 13.50 9.33
C LYS A 69 20.99 12.73 8.01
N GLY A 70 21.06 13.40 6.86
CA GLY A 70 20.87 12.78 5.54
C GLY A 70 19.43 12.32 5.27
N LEU A 71 18.47 12.89 6.00
CA LEU A 71 17.04 12.59 5.88
C LEU A 71 16.35 13.72 5.09
N PRO A 72 15.37 13.44 4.22
CA PRO A 72 14.65 14.48 3.50
C PRO A 72 13.95 15.40 4.49
N SER A 73 14.16 16.71 4.35
CA SER A 73 13.43 17.71 5.13
C SER A 73 12.02 17.83 4.55
N ILE A 74 11.06 17.17 5.20
CA ILE A 74 9.63 17.24 4.86
C ILE A 74 8.98 18.26 5.79
N ASP A 75 8.39 19.30 5.22
CA ASP A 75 7.66 20.29 6.01
C ASP A 75 6.39 19.70 6.63
N PRO A 76 6.05 20.04 7.88
CA PRO A 76 4.82 19.58 8.52
C PRO A 76 3.54 20.05 7.81
N GLU A 77 3.62 21.05 6.94
CA GLU A 77 2.51 21.56 6.13
C GLU A 77 2.13 20.65 4.96
N ILE A 78 3.06 19.79 4.48
CA ILE A 78 2.81 18.81 3.42
C ILE A 78 2.51 17.40 3.97
N LEU A 79 2.51 17.24 5.30
CA LEU A 79 2.06 16.01 5.93
C LEU A 79 0.52 15.87 5.77
N PRO A 80 0.02 14.70 5.36
CA PRO A 80 -1.41 14.44 5.39
C PRO A 80 -1.93 14.52 6.82
N GLU A 81 -3.22 14.81 6.97
CA GLU A 81 -3.92 14.56 8.23
C GLU A 81 -3.63 13.13 8.68
N PRO A 82 -3.36 12.92 9.98
CA PRO A 82 -2.92 11.63 10.49
C PRO A 82 -3.88 10.54 10.05
N LEU A 83 -3.40 9.62 9.21
CA LEU A 83 -4.19 8.45 8.84
C LEU A 83 -4.65 7.75 10.13
N PRO A 84 -5.94 7.39 10.25
CA PRO A 84 -6.36 6.45 11.28
C PRO A 84 -5.52 5.18 11.10
N LYS A 85 -4.92 4.70 12.20
CA LYS A 85 -3.99 3.55 12.21
C LYS A 85 -4.66 2.35 11.53
N LEU A 86 -4.35 2.10 10.25
CA LEU A 86 -5.03 1.10 9.42
C LEU A 86 -4.62 -0.35 9.70
N GLY A 87 -3.81 -0.61 10.73
CA GLY A 87 -3.16 -1.90 10.93
C GLY A 87 -4.02 -3.04 11.49
N LYS A 88 -5.36 -2.94 11.56
CA LYS A 88 -6.17 -4.03 12.15
C LYS A 88 -7.65 -4.09 11.71
N ASP A 89 -8.28 -2.96 11.39
CA ASP A 89 -9.72 -2.95 11.12
C ASP A 89 -10.13 -3.41 9.71
N LEU A 90 -9.29 -3.21 8.69
CA LEU A 90 -9.66 -3.63 7.32
C LEU A 90 -9.65 -5.14 7.16
N LEU A 91 -8.66 -5.84 7.72
CA LEU A 91 -8.57 -7.30 7.63
C LEU A 91 -9.76 -7.97 8.35
N ALA A 92 -10.16 -7.43 9.51
CA ALA A 92 -11.31 -7.91 10.26
C ALA A 92 -12.65 -7.73 9.52
N THR A 93 -12.77 -6.69 8.70
CA THR A 93 -14.01 -6.44 7.93
C THR A 93 -14.12 -7.39 6.73
N LEU A 94 -13.00 -7.65 6.04
CA LEU A 94 -12.94 -8.59 4.91
C LEU A 94 -13.18 -10.05 5.36
N GLU A 95 -12.68 -10.44 6.53
CA GLU A 95 -12.93 -11.77 7.12
C GLU A 95 -14.38 -11.95 7.59
N ALA A 96 -15.04 -10.88 8.06
CA ALA A 96 -16.44 -10.93 8.48
C ALA A 96 -17.42 -11.09 7.31
N GLU A 97 -17.14 -10.45 6.16
CA GLU A 97 -17.98 -10.57 4.96
C GLU A 97 -17.86 -11.95 4.28
N ALA A 98 -16.70 -12.61 4.37
CA ALA A 98 -16.50 -13.94 3.79
C ALA A 98 -17.21 -15.08 4.54
N VAL A 99 -17.41 -14.94 5.86
CA VAL A 99 -18.06 -15.97 6.69
C VAL A 99 -19.59 -15.95 6.56
N GLN A 100 -20.19 -14.81 6.21
CA GLN A 100 -21.64 -14.66 6.09
C GLN A 100 -22.22 -15.31 4.81
N ALA A 101 -21.39 -15.54 3.77
CA ALA A 101 -21.84 -16.07 2.48
C ALA A 101 -21.98 -17.60 2.42
N HIS A 102 -21.59 -18.34 3.47
CA HIS A 102 -21.54 -19.81 3.44
C HIS A 102 -22.56 -20.51 4.35
N ALA A 103 -23.57 -19.78 4.87
CA ALA A 103 -24.54 -20.30 5.83
C ALA A 103 -25.98 -20.47 5.29
N ASP A 104 -26.25 -20.21 4.01
CA ASP A 104 -27.60 -20.35 3.42
C ASP A 104 -27.63 -21.30 2.21
N GLN A 105 -26.97 -22.47 2.29
CA GLN A 105 -27.31 -23.59 1.39
C GLN A 105 -26.82 -24.95 1.89
N ALA A 106 -27.19 -25.34 3.11
CA ALA A 106 -26.97 -26.71 3.57
C ALA A 106 -28.02 -27.13 4.60
N VAL A 107 -29.20 -27.52 4.12
CA VAL A 107 -30.11 -28.57 4.67
C VAL A 107 -31.21 -28.73 3.60
N VAL A 108 -31.37 -29.87 2.93
CA VAL A 108 -31.94 -31.09 3.51
C VAL A 108 -31.37 -32.37 2.90
N ASP A 109 -31.28 -33.35 3.80
CA ASP A 109 -30.58 -34.62 3.84
C ASP A 109 -30.92 -35.71 2.78
N PRO A 110 -30.05 -36.74 2.68
CA PRO A 110 -30.17 -37.89 1.80
C PRO A 110 -30.99 -39.01 2.46
N VAL A 111 -31.61 -39.89 1.65
CA VAL A 111 -31.97 -41.23 2.14
C VAL A 111 -31.77 -42.26 1.03
N ALA A 112 -30.99 -43.27 1.41
CA ALA A 112 -30.60 -44.43 0.64
C ALA A 112 -31.79 -45.38 0.39
N ALA A 113 -31.75 -46.10 -0.73
CA ALA A 113 -32.00 -47.54 -0.79
C ALA A 113 -31.80 -48.06 -2.23
N LEU A 114 -30.71 -48.81 -2.44
CA LEU A 114 -30.68 -49.88 -3.45
C LEU A 114 -31.70 -50.96 -3.01
N PRO A 115 -32.40 -51.58 -3.96
CA PRO A 115 -32.10 -53.00 -4.23
C PRO A 115 -32.16 -53.30 -5.75
N ASP A 116 -31.15 -53.98 -6.27
CA ASP A 116 -31.15 -55.43 -6.53
C ASP A 116 -31.50 -55.74 -7.99
N GLU A 117 -30.47 -56.14 -8.74
CA GLU A 117 -30.56 -56.70 -10.08
C GLU A 117 -31.18 -58.11 -9.98
N PRO A 118 -32.05 -58.50 -10.93
CA PRO A 118 -31.77 -59.80 -11.53
C PRO A 118 -31.93 -59.83 -13.06
N SER A 119 -30.96 -60.51 -13.67
CA SER A 119 -30.92 -61.09 -15.01
C SER A 119 -32.26 -61.50 -15.63
N ARG A 120 -32.50 -61.11 -16.89
CA ARG A 120 -32.92 -62.01 -17.98
C ARG A 120 -32.65 -61.41 -19.35
#